data_AF-A0A816ND10-F1
#
_entry.id   AF-A0A816ND10-F1
#
_cell.length_a   1.000
_cell.length_b   1.000
_cell.length_c   1.000
_cell.angle_alpha   90.00
_cell.angle_beta   90.00
_cell.angle_gamma   90.00
#
_symmetry.space_group_name_H-M   'P 1'
#
loop_
_entity.id
_entity.type
_entity.pdbx_description
1 polymer ?
#
loop_
_entity_poly.entity_id
_entity_poly.type
_entity_poly.pdbx_seq_one_letter_code
_entity_poly.pdbx_strand_id
1 'polypeptide(L)'
;KTLDYGTAQQLSLSIVEKLDRSRDEQSFEPLLETINNFCRQNSIIINDKPKQHRNRTISVTFKDSTVNSIIGQRDDNQNEEFYRTSIYCQLIDNILIELKDRFYLKNLQFLCGISTLSPDSDIFLHLNQLKHLLVTYI
;
A
#
# COMPACT_ATOMS: atom_id res chain seq x y z
N LYS A 1 16.52 -21.46 -11.76
CA LYS A 1 15.22 -21.45 -11.03
C LYS A 1 14.26 -20.63 -11.88
N THR A 2 13.35 -21.28 -12.59
CA THR A 2 12.37 -20.61 -13.44
C THR A 2 11.31 -19.96 -12.56
N LEU A 3 11.09 -18.65 -12.72
CA LEU A 3 10.05 -17.92 -12.01
C LEU A 3 8.70 -18.32 -12.62
N ASP A 4 7.82 -18.95 -11.84
CA ASP A 4 6.48 -19.29 -12.32
C ASP A 4 5.55 -18.08 -12.22
N TYR A 5 5.54 -17.30 -13.30
CA TYR A 5 4.71 -16.10 -13.44
C TYR A 5 3.20 -16.39 -13.35
N GLY A 6 2.76 -17.61 -13.71
CA GLY A 6 1.36 -18.01 -13.64
C GLY A 6 0.90 -18.17 -12.19
N THR A 7 1.69 -18.87 -11.38
CA THR A 7 1.43 -19.02 -9.94
C THR A 7 1.50 -17.68 -9.21
N ALA A 8 2.50 -16.83 -9.55
CA ALA A 8 2.61 -15.49 -8.96
C ALA A 8 1.40 -14.60 -9.29
N GLN A 9 0.89 -14.68 -10.53
CA GLN A 9 -0.30 -13.96 -10.94
C GLN A 9 -1.55 -14.45 -10.17
N GLN A 10 -1.76 -15.76 -10.07
CA GLN A 10 -2.91 -16.30 -9.33
C GLN A 10 -2.88 -15.88 -7.85
N LEU A 11 -1.71 -15.96 -7.21
CA LEU A 11 -1.53 -15.49 -5.85
C LEU A 11 -1.86 -13.99 -5.70
N SER A 12 -1.39 -13.16 -6.64
CA SER A 12 -1.67 -11.73 -6.62
C SER A 12 -3.16 -11.42 -6.74
N LEU A 13 -3.89 -12.15 -7.60
CA LEU A 13 -5.34 -12.00 -7.77
C LEU A 13 -6.10 -12.41 -6.51
N SER A 14 -5.72 -13.53 -5.88
CA SER A 14 -6.33 -13.96 -4.62
C SER A 14 -6.09 -12.96 -3.48
N ILE A 15 -4.91 -12.33 -3.42
CA ILE A 15 -4.62 -11.28 -2.45
C ILE A 15 -5.49 -10.05 -2.70
N VAL A 16 -5.61 -9.62 -3.97
CA VAL A 16 -6.49 -8.51 -4.37
C VAL A 16 -7.93 -8.78 -3.95
N GLU A 17 -8.48 -9.95 -4.26
CA GLU A 17 -9.84 -10.32 -3.87
C GLU A 17 -10.04 -10.31 -2.35
N LYS A 18 -9.07 -10.83 -1.60
CA LYS A 18 -9.16 -10.89 -0.13
C LYS A 18 -9.08 -9.50 0.49
N LEU A 19 -8.22 -8.63 -0.03
CA LEU A 19 -8.09 -7.25 0.43
C LEU A 19 -9.34 -6.43 0.10
N ASP A 20 -9.91 -6.61 -1.09
CA ASP A 20 -11.14 -5.94 -1.51
C ASP A 20 -12.33 -6.33 -0.61
N ARG A 21 -12.41 -7.61 -0.21
CA ARG A 21 -13.41 -8.06 0.78
C ARG A 21 -13.17 -7.51 2.19
N SER A 22 -11.91 -7.27 2.56
CA SER A 22 -11.57 -6.69 3.86
C SER A 22 -11.85 -5.19 3.96
N ARG A 23 -12.21 -4.54 2.84
CA ARG A 23 -12.58 -3.13 2.74
C ARG A 23 -14.01 -2.89 3.23
N ASP A 24 -14.36 -3.44 4.39
CA ASP A 24 -15.67 -3.27 5.01
C ASP A 24 -15.57 -3.05 6.53
N GLU A 25 -16.69 -2.62 7.10
CA GLU A 25 -16.83 -2.37 8.54
C GLU A 25 -16.73 -3.67 9.35
N GLN A 26 -17.27 -4.79 8.84
CA GLN A 26 -17.26 -6.08 9.53
C GLN A 26 -15.85 -6.67 9.70
N SER A 27 -14.92 -6.27 8.84
CA SER A 27 -13.50 -6.66 8.86
C SER A 27 -12.67 -5.74 9.74
N PHE A 28 -13.09 -4.47 9.86
CA PHE A 28 -12.43 -3.49 10.71
C PHE A 28 -12.70 -3.74 12.21
N GLU A 29 -13.94 -4.08 12.58
CA GLU A 29 -14.34 -4.29 13.98
C GLU A 29 -13.47 -5.33 14.72
N PRO A 30 -13.22 -6.55 14.19
CA PRO A 30 -12.38 -7.54 14.85
C PRO A 30 -10.92 -7.09 15.01
N LEU A 31 -10.41 -6.31 14.04
CA LEU A 31 -9.07 -5.73 14.11
C LEU A 31 -9.00 -4.68 15.21
N LEU A 32 -9.99 -3.80 15.28
CA LEU A 32 -10.08 -2.78 16.33
C LEU A 32 -10.22 -3.43 17.71
N GLU A 33 -11.02 -4.49 17.84
CA GLU A 33 -11.15 -5.27 19.08
C GLU A 33 -9.80 -5.89 19.49
N THR A 34 -9.06 -6.46 18.53
CA THR A 34 -7.73 -7.03 18.77
C THR A 34 -6.76 -5.96 19.27
N ILE A 35 -6.77 -4.78 18.66
CA ILE A 35 -5.94 -3.64 19.07
C ILE A 35 -6.32 -3.19 20.49
N ASN A 36 -7.62 -3.04 20.76
CA ASN A 36 -8.12 -2.67 22.08
C ASN A 36 -7.72 -3.68 23.16
N ASN A 37 -7.82 -4.98 22.85
CA ASN A 37 -7.42 -6.04 23.76
C ASN A 37 -5.90 -6.02 24.02
N PHE A 38 -5.09 -5.82 22.99
CA PHE A 38 -3.65 -5.63 23.13
C PHE A 38 -3.32 -4.42 24.02
N CYS A 39 -3.97 -3.28 23.80
CA CYS A 39 -3.77 -2.09 24.62
C CYS A 39 -4.16 -2.31 26.09
N ARG A 40 -5.29 -3.00 26.35
CA ARG A 40 -5.71 -3.36 27.72
C ARG A 40 -4.68 -4.27 28.40
N GLN A 41 -4.19 -5.30 27.71
CA GLN A 41 -3.18 -6.22 28.25
C GLN A 41 -1.86 -5.52 28.59
N ASN A 42 -1.49 -4.50 27.83
CA ASN A 42 -0.24 -3.78 27.97
C ASN A 42 -0.37 -2.44 28.73
N SER A 43 -1.54 -2.16 29.33
CA SER A 43 -1.81 -0.89 30.03
C SER A 43 -1.55 0.37 29.18
N ILE A 44 -1.82 0.28 27.87
CA ILE A 44 -1.72 1.41 26.94
C ILE A 44 -3.03 2.20 26.98
N ILE A 45 -2.95 3.46 27.40
CA ILE A 45 -4.11 4.36 27.47
C ILE A 45 -4.34 4.98 26.09
N ILE A 46 -5.37 4.52 25.38
CA ILE A 46 -5.72 5.01 24.03
C ILE A 46 -6.36 6.41 24.08
N ASN A 47 -7.05 6.74 25.18
CA ASN A 47 -7.81 7.97 25.35
C ASN A 47 -7.08 9.06 26.15
N ASP A 48 -5.77 8.94 26.34
CA ASP A 48 -5.03 10.02 26.99
C ASP A 48 -5.08 11.25 26.08
N LYS A 49 -5.60 12.36 26.62
CA LYS A 49 -5.58 13.65 25.94
C LYS A 49 -4.19 13.85 25.34
N PRO A 50 -4.09 14.26 24.06
CA PRO A 50 -2.80 14.46 23.42
C PRO A 50 -1.98 15.35 24.36
N LYS A 51 -0.84 14.81 24.83
CA LYS A 51 0.05 15.55 25.72
C LYS A 51 0.32 16.86 25.01
N GLN A 52 -0.15 17.98 25.58
CA GLN A 52 -0.01 19.31 24.98
C GLN A 52 1.41 19.42 24.45
N HIS A 53 1.55 19.39 23.12
CA HIS A 53 2.86 19.42 22.51
C HIS A 53 3.49 20.73 22.97
N ARG A 54 4.66 20.64 23.62
CA ARG A 54 5.39 21.81 24.10
C ARG A 54 5.46 22.81 22.95
N ASN A 55 4.87 24.00 23.13
CA ASN A 55 4.88 25.04 22.12
C ASN A 55 6.31 25.21 21.63
N ARG A 56 6.59 24.78 20.39
CA ARG A 56 7.92 24.93 19.82
C ARG A 56 8.17 26.42 19.70
N THR A 57 9.13 26.94 20.46
CA THR A 57 9.59 28.32 20.28
C THR A 57 10.33 28.37 18.95
N ILE A 58 9.64 28.86 17.92
CA ILE A 58 10.21 29.02 16.58
C ILE A 58 11.18 30.21 16.65
N SER A 59 12.43 29.99 16.23
CA SER A 59 13.41 31.06 16.09
C SER A 59 12.90 32.10 15.09
N VAL A 60 13.01 33.38 15.44
CA VAL A 60 12.53 34.51 14.62
C VAL A 60 13.13 34.50 13.21
N THR A 61 14.32 33.91 13.05
CA THR A 61 15.09 33.84 11.80
C THR A 61 14.51 32.84 10.78
N PHE A 62 13.70 31.86 11.20
CA PHE A 62 13.23 30.77 10.33
C PHE A 62 11.72 30.83 10.00
N LYS A 63 11.04 31.95 10.30
CA LYS A 63 9.59 32.10 10.09
C LYS A 63 9.16 31.82 8.64
N ASP A 64 9.99 32.17 7.67
CA ASP A 64 9.68 32.04 6.24
C ASP A 64 9.96 30.65 5.66
N SER A 65 10.52 29.72 6.46
CA SER A 65 10.86 28.35 6.02
C SER A 65 10.12 27.28 6.82
N THR A 66 8.98 27.64 7.42
CA THR A 66 8.25 26.75 8.31
C THR A 66 7.30 25.84 7.53
N VAL A 67 7.60 24.54 7.51
CA VAL A 67 6.64 23.51 7.10
C VAL A 67 5.61 23.37 8.23
N ASN A 68 4.44 23.99 8.04
CA ASN A 68 3.40 24.08 9.07
C ASN A 68 2.65 22.75 9.31
N SER A 69 2.82 21.77 8.41
CA SER A 69 2.23 20.45 8.54
C SER A 69 3.23 19.39 8.09
N ILE A 70 3.56 18.47 8.99
CA ILE A 70 4.29 17.25 8.67
C ILE A 70 3.23 16.14 8.61
N ILE A 71 3.31 15.27 7.62
CA ILE A 71 2.54 14.02 7.56
C ILE A 71 2.69 13.32 8.92
N GLY A 72 1.61 13.22 9.70
CA GLY A 72 1.62 12.64 11.05
C GLY A 72 1.32 13.59 12.21
N GLN A 73 1.06 14.88 11.98
CA GLN A 73 0.37 15.71 12.98
C GLN A 73 -1.04 15.15 13.19
N ARG A 74 -1.27 14.54 14.36
CA ARG A 74 -2.55 13.99 14.75
C ARG A 74 -3.46 15.14 15.17
N ASP A 75 -4.54 15.36 14.43
CA ASP A 75 -5.61 16.26 14.86
C ASP A 75 -6.28 15.68 16.11
N ASP A 76 -6.68 16.53 17.04
CA ASP A 76 -7.31 16.14 18.31
C ASP A 76 -8.71 15.49 18.13
N ASN A 77 -9.22 15.44 16.89
CA ASN A 77 -10.54 14.93 16.50
C ASN A 77 -10.49 13.55 15.81
N GLN A 78 -9.47 12.73 16.08
CA GLN A 78 -9.33 11.39 15.52
C GLN A 78 -10.32 10.40 16.18
N ASN A 79 -11.56 10.41 15.69
CA ASN A 79 -12.58 9.42 16.06
C ASN A 79 -12.37 8.10 15.31
N GLU A 80 -12.99 7.03 15.79
CA GLU A 80 -12.92 5.69 15.19
C GLU A 80 -13.26 5.68 13.69
N GLU A 81 -14.26 6.47 13.28
CA GLU A 81 -14.63 6.64 11.87
C GLU A 81 -13.50 7.20 11.00
N PHE A 82 -12.69 8.12 11.55
CA PHE A 82 -11.50 8.64 10.87
C PHE A 82 -10.46 7.55 10.67
N TYR A 83 -10.18 6.74 11.71
CA TYR A 83 -9.26 5.61 11.60
C TYR A 83 -9.73 4.58 10.57
N ARG A 84 -11.03 4.30 10.54
CA ARG A 84 -11.61 3.38 9.57
C ARG A 84 -11.48 3.90 8.13
N THR A 85 -11.98 5.10 7.86
CA THR A 85 -12.08 5.62 6.50
C THR A 85 -10.74 6.14 5.97
N SER A 86 -10.04 6.96 6.77
CA SER A 86 -8.88 7.72 6.32
C SER A 86 -7.56 6.97 6.51
N ILE A 87 -7.54 5.90 7.31
CA ILE A 87 -6.34 5.08 7.52
C ILE A 87 -6.56 3.66 7.00
N TYR A 88 -7.51 2.91 7.56
CA TYR A 88 -7.69 1.50 7.22
C TYR A 88 -8.13 1.30 5.77
N CYS A 89 -9.25 1.89 5.35
CA CYS A 89 -9.73 1.78 3.97
C CYS A 89 -8.75 2.40 2.99
N GLN A 90 -8.17 3.57 3.31
CA GLN A 90 -7.18 4.22 2.44
C GLN A 90 -5.93 3.37 2.23
N LEU A 91 -5.45 2.68 3.28
CA LEU A 91 -4.30 1.78 3.17
C LEU A 91 -4.62 0.59 2.27
N ILE A 92 -5.80 -0.02 2.44
CA ILE A 92 -6.27 -1.11 1.58
C ILE A 92 -6.35 -0.63 0.13
N ASP A 93 -6.94 0.53 -0.11
CA ASP A 93 -7.09 1.12 -1.45
C ASP A 93 -5.72 1.35 -2.11
N ASN A 94 -4.74 1.89 -1.35
CA ASN A 94 -3.38 2.09 -1.86
C ASN A 94 -2.70 0.76 -2.24
N ILE A 95 -2.82 -0.27 -1.39
CA ILE A 95 -2.26 -1.60 -1.67
C ILE A 95 -2.95 -2.20 -2.89
N LEU A 96 -4.27 -2.07 -3.00
CA LEU A 96 -5.05 -2.57 -4.14
C LEU A 96 -4.63 -1.90 -5.45
N ILE A 97 -4.44 -0.58 -5.45
CA ILE A 97 -3.98 0.17 -6.63
C ILE A 97 -2.61 -0.35 -7.08
N GLU A 98 -1.64 -0.43 -6.17
CA GLU A 98 -0.29 -0.89 -6.48
C GLU A 98 -0.26 -2.35 -6.97
N LEU A 99 -1.02 -3.25 -6.33
CA LEU A 99 -1.10 -4.64 -6.75
C LEU A 99 -1.77 -4.77 -8.12
N LYS A 100 -2.89 -4.06 -8.35
CA LYS A 100 -3.60 -4.09 -9.63
C LYS A 100 -2.70 -3.56 -10.75
N ASP A 101 -1.92 -2.51 -10.51
CA ASP A 101 -1.00 -1.98 -11.52
C ASP A 101 0.18 -2.92 -11.77
N ARG A 102 0.89 -3.35 -10.72
CA ARG A 102 2.08 -4.22 -10.87
C ARG A 102 1.78 -5.58 -11.49
N PHE A 103 0.64 -6.17 -11.13
CA PHE A 103 0.23 -7.49 -11.63
C PHE A 103 -0.83 -7.40 -12.73
N TYR A 104 -1.04 -6.21 -13.30
CA TYR A 104 -1.86 -6.07 -14.48
C TYR A 104 -1.28 -6.94 -15.59
N LEU A 105 -2.11 -7.79 -16.21
CA LEU A 105 -1.65 -8.78 -17.19
C LEU A 105 -0.81 -8.14 -18.32
N LYS A 106 -1.20 -6.95 -18.77
CA LYS A 106 -0.46 -6.21 -19.79
C LYS A 106 0.94 -5.80 -19.33
N ASN A 107 1.07 -5.35 -18.08
CA ASN A 107 2.35 -4.95 -17.50
C ASN A 107 3.26 -6.16 -17.33
N LEU A 108 2.71 -7.30 -16.89
CA LEU A 108 3.46 -8.57 -16.81
C LEU A 108 3.92 -9.07 -18.18
N GLN A 109 3.04 -9.00 -19.20
CA GLN A 109 3.38 -9.34 -20.58
C GLN A 109 4.48 -8.45 -21.15
N PHE A 110 4.44 -7.14 -20.84
CA PHE A 110 5.47 -6.18 -21.26
C PHE A 110 6.82 -6.48 -20.60
N LEU A 111 6.84 -6.71 -19.29
CA LEU A 111 8.06 -7.09 -18.55
C LEU A 111 8.66 -8.41 -19.07
N CYS A 112 7.81 -9.40 -19.34
CA CYS A 112 8.21 -10.66 -19.97
C CYS A 112 8.78 -10.44 -21.39
N GLY A 113 8.19 -9.54 -22.16
CA GLY A 113 8.74 -9.08 -23.43
C GLY A 113 10.14 -8.48 -23.26
N ILE A 114 10.34 -7.56 -22.32
CA ILE A 114 11.66 -6.94 -22.06
C ILE A 114 12.72 -7.99 -21.75
N SER A 115 12.41 -9.01 -20.96
CA SER A 115 13.37 -10.06 -20.65
C SER A 115 13.84 -10.86 -21.87
N THR A 116 13.04 -10.92 -22.94
CA THR A 116 13.48 -11.56 -24.21
C THR A 116 14.58 -10.80 -24.95
N LEU A 117 14.84 -9.55 -24.56
CA LEU A 117 15.91 -8.72 -25.14
C LEU A 117 17.25 -8.91 -24.42
N SER A 118 17.26 -9.56 -23.25
CA SER A 118 18.48 -9.82 -22.48
C SER A 118 19.15 -11.11 -22.96
N PRO A 119 20.42 -11.07 -23.41
CA PRO A 119 21.14 -12.25 -23.89
C PRO A 119 21.31 -13.35 -22.83
N ASP A 120 21.34 -12.96 -21.55
CA ASP A 120 21.51 -13.87 -20.41
C ASP A 120 20.18 -14.48 -19.94
N SER A 121 19.06 -14.13 -20.59
CA SER A 121 17.75 -14.67 -20.24
C SER A 121 17.50 -16.01 -20.93
N ASP A 122 16.93 -16.96 -20.18
CA ASP A 122 16.49 -18.27 -20.70
C ASP A 122 15.45 -18.17 -21.85
N ILE A 123 14.86 -16.98 -22.05
CA ILE A 123 13.86 -16.69 -23.09
C ILE A 123 14.34 -15.66 -24.12
N PHE A 124 15.65 -15.49 -24.27
CA PHE A 124 16.23 -14.60 -25.28
C PHE A 124 15.71 -14.93 -26.69
N LEU A 125 15.20 -13.92 -27.40
CA LEU A 125 14.62 -14.01 -28.75
C LEU A 125 13.44 -14.98 -28.91
N HIS A 126 12.79 -15.41 -27.82
CA HIS A 126 11.57 -16.21 -27.94
C HIS A 126 10.41 -15.39 -28.53
N LEU A 127 10.02 -15.73 -29.77
CA LEU A 127 9.04 -14.99 -30.57
C LEU A 127 7.67 -14.84 -29.92
N ASN A 128 7.21 -15.82 -29.15
CA ASN A 128 5.89 -15.76 -28.51
C ASN A 128 5.82 -14.66 -27.45
N GLN A 129 6.89 -14.52 -26.65
CA GLN A 129 7.02 -13.50 -25.62
C GLN A 129 7.38 -12.13 -26.22
N LEU A 130 8.19 -12.12 -27.28
CA LEU A 130 8.58 -10.90 -28.01
C LEU A 130 7.38 -10.20 -28.67
N LYS A 131 6.37 -10.95 -29.11
CA LYS A 131 5.13 -10.38 -29.69
C LYS A 131 4.45 -9.38 -28.75
N HIS A 132 4.52 -9.58 -27.44
CA HIS A 132 3.92 -8.65 -26.46
C HIS A 132 4.56 -7.25 -26.52
N LEU A 133 5.83 -7.14 -26.91
CA LEU A 133 6.49 -5.85 -27.18
C LEU A 133 6.09 -5.28 -28.55
N LEU A 134 6.11 -6.12 -29.59
CA LEU A 134 5.98 -5.69 -30.98
C LEU A 134 4.55 -5.23 -31.34
N VAL A 135 3.52 -5.85 -30.78
CA VAL A 135 2.10 -5.51 -31.08
C VAL A 135 1.69 -4.16 -30.49
N THR A 136 2.46 -3.59 -29.56
CA THR A 136 2.14 -2.30 -28.95
C THR A 136 2.70 -1.11 -29.76
N TYR A 137 3.56 -1.36 -30.75
CA TYR A 137 4.28 -0.32 -31.52
C TYR A 137 4.05 -0.40 -33.05
N ILE A 138 3.10 -1.21 -33.51
CA ILE A 138 2.60 -1.28 -34.91
C ILE A 138 1.11 -1.02 -34.88
#